data_AF-A0A4Y2J8E3-F1
#
_entry.id   AF-A0A4Y2J8E3-F1
#
_cell.length_a   1.000
_cell.length_b   1.000
_cell.length_c   1.000
_cell.angle_alpha   90.00
_cell.angle_beta   90.00
_cell.angle_gamma   90.00
#
_symmetry.space_group_name_H-M   'P 1'
#
loop_
_entity.id
_entity.type
_entity.pdbx_description
1 polymer ?
#
loop_
_entity_poly.entity_id
_entity_poly.type
_entity_poly.pdbx_seq_one_letter_code
_entity_poly.pdbx_strand_id
1 'polypeptide(L)'
;MIWREPGTRYRTPNIVERGHYRGGGLLVWAGGIATNGRTDLYVFSGGSVTSVRYRDEILHPLVRAFIAAMCTDAIFMDDNARHINQAQTIITK
;
A
#
# COMPACT_ATOMS: atom_id res chain seq x y z
N MET A 1 16.78 -6.13 19.80
CA MET A 1 18.18 -6.51 19.58
C MET A 1 18.20 -8.02 19.55
N ILE A 2 18.49 -8.62 18.40
CA ILE A 2 18.55 -10.08 18.24
C ILE A 2 20.03 -10.38 18.01
N TRP A 3 20.73 -10.87 19.03
CA TRP A 3 22.07 -11.42 18.88
C TRP A 3 21.97 -12.93 18.98
N ARG A 4 22.82 -13.63 18.21
CA ARG A 4 22.90 -15.09 18.22
C ARG A 4 24.26 -15.51 18.78
N GLU A 5 24.25 -16.36 19.79
CA GLU A 5 25.46 -17.03 20.29
C GLU A 5 25.88 -18.12 19.28
N PRO A 6 27.14 -18.13 18.81
CA PRO A 6 27.61 -19.17 17.89
C PRO A 6 27.53 -20.56 18.55
N GLY A 7 26.88 -21.52 17.90
CA GLY A 7 26.91 -22.95 18.30
C GLY A 7 25.69 -23.49 19.06
N THR A 8 24.78 -22.65 19.55
CA THR A 8 23.55 -23.13 20.22
C THR A 8 22.35 -23.08 19.27
N ARG A 9 21.56 -24.17 19.19
CA ARG A 9 20.38 -24.23 18.31
C ARG A 9 19.17 -23.49 18.88
N TYR A 10 18.92 -23.49 20.19
CA TYR A 10 17.86 -22.69 20.82
C TYR A 10 18.16 -22.44 22.30
N ARG A 11 17.91 -21.22 22.80
CA ARG A 11 17.66 -20.92 24.22
C ARG A 11 16.17 -20.60 24.35
N THR A 12 15.55 -20.96 25.49
CA THR A 12 14.14 -20.67 25.80
C THR A 12 13.81 -19.23 25.41
N PRO A 13 12.80 -18.98 24.56
CA PRO A 13 12.64 -17.68 23.96
C PRO A 13 11.78 -16.83 24.90
N ASN A 14 12.41 -15.88 25.59
CA ASN A 14 11.72 -14.83 26.35
C ASN A 14 11.10 -13.85 25.33
N ILE A 15 10.08 -14.29 24.60
CA ILE A 15 9.37 -13.49 23.62
C ILE A 15 8.40 -12.59 24.38
N VAL A 16 8.67 -11.29 24.33
CA VAL A 16 7.80 -10.24 24.86
C VAL A 16 7.11 -9.59 23.68
N GLU A 17 5.79 -9.46 23.73
CA GLU A 17 5.01 -8.75 22.73
C GLU A 17 5.53 -7.30 22.63
N ARG A 18 5.88 -6.88 21.42
CA ARG A 18 6.26 -5.51 21.11
C ARG A 18 5.40 -5.03 19.96
N GLY A 19 4.59 -3.99 20.18
CA GLY A 19 3.66 -3.46 19.19
C GLY A 19 4.33 -2.92 17.92
N HIS A 20 5.55 -2.39 18.02
CA HIS A 20 6.31 -1.92 16.86
C HIS A 20 7.80 -2.24 17.03
N TYR A 21 8.34 -3.00 16.09
CA TYR A 21 9.78 -3.08 15.91
C TYR A 21 10.22 -1.76 15.26
N ARG A 22 11.15 -1.03 15.89
CA ARG A 22 11.72 0.24 15.40
C ARG A 22 12.43 0.14 14.02
N GLY A 23 12.26 -0.95 13.27
CA GLY A 23 12.69 -1.05 11.89
C GLY A 23 11.78 -0.21 10.98
N GLY A 24 12.33 0.27 9.86
CA GLY A 24 11.54 1.01 8.86
C GLY A 24 10.46 0.11 8.25
N GLY A 25 9.28 0.68 8.01
CA GLY A 25 8.19 0.04 7.28
C GLY A 25 8.16 0.48 5.82
N LEU A 26 7.77 -0.42 4.91
CA LEU A 26 7.50 -0.08 3.52
C LEU A 26 6.00 0.15 3.36
N LEU A 27 5.63 1.28 2.76
CA LEU A 27 4.25 1.53 2.39
C LEU A 27 4.05 1.14 0.94
N VAL A 28 3.04 0.32 0.70
CA VAL A 28 2.79 -0.30 -0.58
C VAL A 28 1.32 -0.17 -0.90
N TRP A 29 1.00 0.23 -2.12
CA TRP A 29 -0.35 0.20 -2.66
C TRP A 29 -0.51 -1.01 -3.57
N ALA A 30 -1.46 -1.88 -3.20
CA ALA A 30 -1.97 -2.89 -4.10
C ALA A 30 -3.14 -2.28 -4.84
N GLY A 31 -3.02 -2.20 -6.17
CA GLY A 31 -4.08 -1.61 -6.94
C GLY A 31 -5.30 -2.49 -7.11
N GLY A 32 -6.10 -2.15 -8.12
CA GLY A 32 -7.35 -2.83 -8.42
C GLY A 32 -7.12 -4.32 -8.63
N ILE A 33 -7.71 -5.13 -7.74
CA ILE A 33 -7.93 -6.55 -7.98
C ILE A 33 -9.33 -6.68 -8.56
N ALA A 34 -9.44 -7.14 -9.79
CA ALA A 34 -10.70 -7.47 -10.43
C ALA A 34 -10.79 -8.97 -10.71
N THR A 35 -11.99 -9.42 -11.08
CA THR A 35 -12.29 -10.82 -11.39
C THR A 35 -11.47 -11.37 -12.56
N ASN A 36 -11.04 -10.51 -13.48
CA ASN A 36 -10.33 -10.85 -14.71
C ASN A 36 -8.86 -10.40 -14.72
N GLY A 37 -8.35 -9.79 -13.64
CA GLY A 37 -6.99 -9.26 -13.64
C GLY A 37 -6.61 -8.50 -12.37
N ARG A 38 -5.32 -8.22 -12.25
CA ARG A 38 -4.74 -7.47 -11.13
C ARG A 38 -3.72 -6.48 -11.67
N THR A 39 -3.68 -5.28 -11.11
CA THR A 39 -2.64 -4.29 -11.39
C THR A 39 -1.37 -4.56 -10.58
N ASP A 40 -0.24 -4.07 -11.09
CA ASP A 40 1.03 -4.13 -10.38
C ASP A 40 1.01 -3.43 -9.01
N LEU A 41 1.94 -3.84 -8.16
CA LEU A 41 2.12 -3.32 -6.81
C LEU A 41 2.97 -2.04 -6.85
N TYR A 42 2.47 -0.95 -6.29
CA TYR A 42 3.21 0.32 -6.22
C TYR A 42 3.83 0.52 -4.85
N VAL A 43 5.12 0.86 -4.80
CA VAL A 43 5.86 1.08 -3.56
C VAL A 43 6.13 2.56 -3.37
N PHE A 44 5.64 3.14 -2.27
CA PHE A 44 5.91 4.53 -1.95
C PHE A 44 7.30 4.69 -1.33
N SER A 45 8.14 5.49 -1.99
CA SER A 45 9.33 6.05 -1.36
C SER A 45 8.92 7.15 -0.37
N GLY A 46 9.34 7.05 0.89
CA GLY A 46 9.19 8.15 1.86
C GLY A 46 8.08 8.05 2.93
N GLY A 47 7.58 6.87 3.25
CA GLY A 47 6.88 6.59 4.52
C GLY A 47 5.48 7.19 4.72
N SER A 48 5.02 8.13 3.89
CA SER A 48 3.64 8.66 3.95
C SER A 48 3.05 8.95 2.57
N VAL A 49 1.73 8.82 2.48
CA VAL A 49 0.93 9.12 1.29
C VAL A 49 0.10 10.36 1.56
N THR A 50 0.42 11.42 0.85
CA THR A 50 -0.41 12.63 0.78
C THR A 50 -1.45 12.44 -0.32
N SER A 51 -2.51 13.25 -0.30
CA SER A 51 -3.53 13.20 -1.36
C SER A 51 -2.98 13.49 -2.75
N VAL A 52 -2.05 14.45 -2.84
CA VAL A 52 -1.39 14.84 -4.09
C VAL A 52 -0.61 13.65 -4.65
N ARG A 53 0.18 12.97 -3.80
CA ARG A 53 0.90 11.76 -4.20
C ARG A 53 -0.04 10.64 -4.60
N TYR A 54 -1.11 10.42 -3.85
CA TYR A 54 -2.11 9.42 -4.21
C TYR A 54 -2.76 9.73 -5.57
N ARG A 55 -3.06 10.99 -5.86
CA ARG A 55 -3.60 11.41 -7.16
C ARG A 55 -2.60 11.18 -8.29
N ASP A 56 -1.38 11.66 -8.14
CA ASP A 56 -0.40 11.75 -9.22
C ASP A 56 0.37 10.43 -9.43
N GLU A 57 0.65 9.68 -8.36
CA GLU A 57 1.39 8.42 -8.40
C GLU A 57 0.47 7.19 -8.54
N ILE A 58 -0.79 7.26 -8.10
CA ILE A 58 -1.73 6.12 -8.11
C ILE A 58 -2.92 6.34 -9.05
N LEU A 59 -3.78 7.33 -8.78
CA LEU A 59 -5.06 7.45 -9.49
C LEU A 59 -4.87 7.73 -10.98
N HIS A 60 -4.04 8.71 -11.33
CA HIS A 60 -3.87 9.14 -12.70
C HIS A 60 -3.15 8.13 -13.60
N PRO A 61 -2.03 7.52 -13.20
CA PRO A 61 -1.32 6.57 -14.05
C PRO A 61 -1.86 5.14 -13.96
N LEU A 62 -2.22 4.65 -12.76
CA LEU A 62 -2.53 3.24 -12.56
C LEU A 62 -4.03 2.96 -12.63
N VAL A 63 -4.85 3.68 -11.84
CA VAL A 63 -6.30 3.43 -11.78
C VAL A 63 -6.98 3.81 -13.09
N ARG A 64 -6.63 4.95 -13.69
CA ARG A 64 -7.20 5.39 -14.98
C ARG A 64 -6.90 4.41 -16.11
N ALA A 65 -5.66 3.93 -16.20
CA ALA A 65 -5.27 2.94 -17.20
C ALA A 65 -6.00 1.61 -16.97
N PHE A 66 -6.14 1.19 -15.72
CA PHE A 66 -6.87 -0.01 -15.36
C PHE A 66 -8.35 0.07 -15.71
N ILE A 67 -9.04 1.16 -15.34
CA ILE A 67 -10.45 1.36 -15.71
C ILE A 67 -10.63 1.41 -17.22
N ALA A 68 -9.71 2.05 -17.96
CA ALA A 68 -9.77 2.10 -19.42
C ALA A 68 -9.58 0.73 -20.08
N ALA A 69 -8.79 -0.16 -19.47
CA ALA A 69 -8.64 -1.54 -19.93
C ALA A 69 -9.83 -2.43 -19.54
N MET A 70 -10.56 -2.05 -18.50
CA MET A 70 -11.75 -2.73 -18.01
C MET A 70 -12.99 -2.25 -18.76
N CYS A 71 -14.04 -3.08 -18.81
CA CYS A 71 -15.31 -2.72 -19.48
C CYS A 71 -15.85 -1.36 -18.96
N THR A 72 -16.68 -0.69 -19.77
CA THR A 72 -17.21 0.66 -19.52
C THR A 72 -17.99 0.86 -18.21
N ASP A 73 -18.28 -0.22 -17.49
CA ASP A 73 -19.04 -0.25 -16.23
C ASP A 73 -18.16 -0.60 -15.01
N ALA A 74 -16.83 -0.51 -15.14
CA ALA A 74 -15.91 -0.76 -14.04
C ALA A 74 -16.04 0.30 -12.93
N ILE A 75 -16.11 -0.15 -11.68
CA ILE A 75 -16.14 0.70 -10.48
C ILE A 75 -14.85 0.47 -9.69
N PHE A 76 -14.12 1.53 -9.40
CA PHE A 76 -12.97 1.50 -8.50
C PHE A 76 -13.43 1.77 -7.06
N MET A 77 -13.01 0.93 -6.12
CA MET A 77 -13.32 1.04 -4.70
C MET A 77 -12.01 1.03 -3.91
N ASP A 78 -11.88 1.96 -2.97
CA ASP A 78 -10.77 2.04 -2.02
C ASP A 78 -11.31 2.32 -0.61
N ASP A 79 -10.45 2.31 0.40
CA ASP A 79 -10.81 2.63 1.78
C ASP A 79 -11.14 4.13 1.98
N ASN A 80 -11.70 4.45 3.15
CA ASN A 80 -12.05 5.83 3.51
C ASN A 80 -10.89 6.57 4.21
N ALA A 81 -9.63 6.19 3.98
CA ALA A 81 -8.51 6.81 4.66
C ALA A 81 -8.44 8.32 4.36
N ARG A 82 -8.19 9.10 5.42
CA ARG A 82 -7.97 10.53 5.28
C ARG A 82 -6.56 10.79 4.76
N HIS A 83 -6.46 11.07 3.46
CA HIS A 83 -5.23 11.59 2.89
C HIS A 83 -5.00 13.02 3.38
N ILE A 84 -3.76 13.31 3.79
CA ILE A 84 -3.38 14.62 4.31
C ILE A 84 -3.33 15.59 3.10
N ASN A 85 -4.08 16.69 3.23
CA ASN A 85 -4.43 17.75 2.25
C ASN A 85 -5.60 17.38 1.31
N GLN A 86 -6.64 18.21 1.23
CA GLN A 86 -7.90 17.87 0.56
C GLN A 86 -7.91 18.17 -0.95
N ALA A 87 -8.38 17.20 -1.74
CA ALA A 87 -9.26 17.38 -2.91
C ALA A 87 -9.67 15.99 -3.43
N GLN A 88 -10.84 15.49 -3.03
CA GLN A 88 -11.45 14.34 -3.70
C GLN A 88 -11.98 14.81 -5.05
N THR A 89 -11.27 14.48 -6.13
CA THR A 89 -11.81 14.63 -7.48
C THR A 89 -12.51 13.33 -7.85
N ILE A 90 -13.84 13.39 -7.93
CA ILE A 90 -14.66 12.37 -8.57
C ILE A 90 -14.27 12.35 -10.04
N ILE A 91 -13.72 11.24 -10.53
CA ILE A 91 -13.54 11.03 -11.97
C ILE A 91 -14.91 10.62 -12.52
N THR A 92 -15.75 11.60 -12.85
CA THR A 92 -16.89 11.39 -13.74
C THR A 92 -16.40 11.39 -15.19
N LYS A 93 -17.00 10.50 -15.99
CA LYS A 93 -16.79 10.38 -17.43
C LYS A 93 -16.83 11.73 -18.15
#